data_AF-A0A1I2DQV7-F1
#
_entry.id   AF-A0A1I2DQV7-F1
#
_cell.length_a   1.000
_cell.length_b   1.000
_cell.length_c   1.000
_cell.angle_alpha   90.00
_cell.angle_beta   90.00
_cell.angle_gamma   90.00
#
_symmetry.space_group_name_H-M   'P 1'
#
loop_
_entity.id
_entity.type
_entity.pdbx_description
1 polymer ?
#
loop_
_entity_poly.entity_id
_entity_poly.type
_entity_poly.pdbx_seq_one_letter_code
_entity_poly.pdbx_strand_id
1 'polypeptide(L)'
;MQRVIAPLFTAFLLSTAACATTVQAPTHAPALGSDAKIVAKKNKTGTYAVTLDVTNLAPPSRLDTEATAFVVWLVTGDLPAVRAGALAYDEDNRRGQLEVSSPSSAFTVLITLEKDPAPASPSGKGILSAAVVARK
;
A
#
# COMPACT_ATOMS: atom_id res chain seq x y z
N MET A 1 -1.13 -59.23 -33.17
CA MET A 1 -0.21 -58.17 -32.71
C MET A 1 -0.89 -56.83 -32.94
N GLN A 2 -1.49 -56.22 -31.91
CA GLN A 2 -2.33 -55.03 -32.04
C GLN A 2 -1.68 -53.88 -31.26
N ARG A 3 -1.18 -52.88 -31.99
CA ARG A 3 -0.50 -51.70 -31.41
C ARG A 3 -1.57 -50.71 -30.94
N VAL A 4 -1.67 -50.52 -29.63
CA VAL A 4 -2.52 -49.50 -29.01
C VAL A 4 -1.75 -48.18 -29.01
N ILE A 5 -2.27 -47.17 -29.70
CA ILE A 5 -1.72 -45.80 -29.71
C ILE A 5 -2.50 -45.00 -28.66
N ALA A 6 -1.84 -44.62 -27.57
CA ALA A 6 -2.40 -43.77 -26.53
C ALA A 6 -2.19 -42.29 -26.88
N PRO A 7 -3.22 -41.43 -26.86
CA PRO A 7 -3.05 -40.00 -27.10
C PRO A 7 -2.51 -39.32 -25.85
N LEU A 8 -1.33 -38.72 -25.97
CA LEU A 8 -0.70 -37.92 -24.91
C LEU A 8 -1.40 -36.55 -24.87
N PHE A 9 -2.36 -36.38 -23.96
CA PHE A 9 -3.02 -35.10 -23.67
C PHE A 9 -2.07 -34.21 -22.85
N THR A 10 -1.30 -33.35 -23.52
CA THR A 10 -0.47 -32.34 -22.87
C THR A 10 -1.35 -31.18 -22.42
N ALA A 11 -1.69 -31.14 -21.12
CA ALA A 11 -2.41 -30.03 -20.52
C ALA A 11 -1.50 -28.78 -20.44
N PHE A 12 -1.75 -27.82 -21.32
CA PHE A 12 -1.10 -26.51 -21.32
C PHE A 12 -1.73 -25.64 -20.21
N LEU A 13 -1.06 -25.56 -19.07
CA LEU A 13 -1.45 -24.67 -17.96
C LEU A 13 -1.23 -23.20 -18.37
N LEU A 14 -2.32 -22.49 -18.71
CA LEU A 14 -2.32 -21.04 -18.86
C LEU A 14 -2.23 -20.37 -17.48
N SER A 15 -1.01 -20.02 -17.06
CA SER A 15 -0.76 -19.20 -15.89
C SER A 15 -1.21 -17.75 -16.16
N THR A 16 -2.36 -17.34 -15.63
CA THR A 16 -2.79 -15.93 -15.69
C THR A 16 -1.98 -15.10 -14.70
N ALA A 17 -0.94 -14.43 -15.19
CA ALA A 17 -0.16 -13.47 -14.41
C ALA A 17 -1.02 -12.24 -14.08
N ALA A 18 -1.65 -12.22 -12.90
CA ALA A 18 -2.26 -11.01 -12.36
C ALA A 18 -1.15 -10.03 -11.97
N CYS A 19 -0.84 -9.08 -12.85
CA CYS A 19 0.26 -8.13 -12.69
C CYS A 19 -0.05 -7.12 -11.57
N ALA A 20 0.70 -7.18 -10.47
CA ALA A 20 0.66 -6.18 -9.41
C ALA A 20 1.60 -5.00 -9.75
N THR A 21 1.21 -3.79 -9.37
CA THR A 21 2.07 -2.60 -9.42
C THR A 21 2.76 -2.43 -8.08
N THR A 22 4.08 -2.32 -8.06
CA THR A 22 4.86 -2.07 -6.83
C THR A 22 5.57 -0.74 -6.95
N VAL A 23 5.42 0.12 -5.94
CA VAL A 23 6.12 1.40 -5.80
C VAL A 23 6.98 1.32 -4.55
N GLN A 24 8.26 1.61 -4.69
CA GLN A 24 9.16 1.89 -3.57
C GLN A 24 9.26 3.41 -3.45
N ALA A 25 8.99 3.95 -2.28
CA ALA A 25 9.02 5.39 -2.05
C ALA A 25 9.87 5.70 -0.82
N PRO A 26 10.83 6.63 -0.93
CA PRO A 26 11.52 7.13 0.24
C PRO A 26 10.56 7.94 1.10
N THR A 27 10.78 7.91 2.41
CA THR A 27 10.15 8.87 3.33
C THR A 27 10.92 10.18 3.38
N HIS A 28 10.26 11.22 3.87
CA HIS A 28 10.85 12.54 4.09
C HIS A 28 10.89 12.86 5.59
N ALA A 29 11.56 13.97 5.95
CA ALA A 29 11.62 14.42 7.34
C ALA A 29 10.22 14.59 7.95
N PRO A 30 10.00 14.19 9.22
CA PRO A 30 10.99 13.69 10.17
C PRO A 30 11.34 12.19 10.04
N ALA A 31 10.68 11.41 9.19
CA ALA A 31 10.82 9.96 9.12
C ALA A 31 11.96 9.45 8.22
N LEU A 32 13.03 10.23 8.02
CA LEU A 32 14.15 9.86 7.13
C LEU A 32 14.76 8.50 7.54
N GLY A 33 15.16 7.70 6.53
CA GLY A 33 15.74 6.37 6.74
C GLY A 33 14.72 5.25 6.91
N SER A 34 13.43 5.54 6.69
CA SER A 34 12.37 4.52 6.56
C SER A 34 12.17 4.18 5.08
N ASP A 35 11.79 2.94 4.80
CA ASP A 35 11.52 2.46 3.44
C ASP A 35 10.06 2.03 3.33
N ALA A 36 9.34 2.58 2.35
CA ALA A 36 7.94 2.24 2.11
C ALA A 36 7.77 1.48 0.79
N LYS A 37 7.12 0.33 0.89
CA LYS A 37 6.66 -0.48 -0.23
C LYS A 37 5.14 -0.38 -0.34
N ILE A 38 4.65 0.03 -1.50
CA ILE A 38 3.23 0.09 -1.82
C ILE A 38 2.95 -0.89 -2.96
N VAL A 39 2.03 -1.81 -2.75
CA VAL A 39 1.60 -2.78 -3.78
C VAL A 39 0.13 -2.54 -4.08
N ALA A 40 -0.18 -2.23 -5.35
CA ALA A 40 -1.54 -2.10 -5.83
C ALA A 40 -1.85 -3.20 -6.86
N LYS A 41 -2.91 -3.97 -6.63
CA LYS A 41 -3.34 -5.07 -7.48
C LYS A 41 -4.84 -5.02 -7.74
N LYS A 42 -5.22 -5.05 -9.01
CA LYS A 42 -6.64 -5.16 -9.37
C LYS A 42 -7.20 -6.50 -8.90
N ASN A 43 -8.36 -6.46 -8.26
CA ASN A 43 -9.10 -7.66 -7.88
C ASN A 43 -10.16 -8.02 -8.93
N LYS A 44 -10.85 -9.14 -8.71
CA LYS A 44 -11.89 -9.63 -9.62
C LYS A 44 -13.14 -8.74 -9.67
N THR A 45 -13.36 -7.90 -8.64
CA THR A 45 -14.52 -7.01 -8.55
C THR A 45 -14.26 -5.64 -9.19
N GLY A 46 -13.06 -5.39 -9.71
CA GLY A 46 -12.68 -4.15 -10.38
C GLY A 46 -12.12 -3.07 -9.45
N THR A 47 -12.01 -3.32 -8.14
CA THR A 47 -11.29 -2.46 -7.20
C THR A 47 -9.83 -2.88 -7.08
N TYR A 48 -8.99 -2.03 -6.49
CA TYR A 48 -7.56 -2.26 -6.36
C TYR A 48 -7.25 -2.54 -4.89
N ALA A 49 -6.80 -3.75 -4.59
CA ALA A 49 -6.22 -4.05 -3.28
C ALA A 49 -4.90 -3.30 -3.18
N VAL A 50 -4.73 -2.54 -2.10
CA VAL A 50 -3.53 -1.73 -1.81
C VAL A 50 -2.94 -2.22 -0.49
N THR A 51 -1.71 -2.72 -0.55
CA THR A 51 -0.92 -3.11 0.62
C THR A 51 0.21 -2.11 0.80
N LEU A 52 0.32 -1.55 2.00
CA LEU A 52 1.41 -0.68 2.40
C LEU A 52 2.24 -1.39 3.47
N ASP A 53 3.56 -1.31 3.33
CA ASP A 53 4.52 -1.87 4.25
C ASP A 53 5.67 -0.88 4.40
N VAL A 54 5.79 -0.27 5.58
CA VAL A 54 6.82 0.71 5.90
C VAL A 54 7.74 0.11 6.95
N THR A 55 9.03 0.04 6.67
CA THR A 55 10.05 -0.56 7.52
C THR A 55 11.06 0.48 8.00
N ASN A 56 11.77 0.17 9.09
CA ASN A 56 12.68 1.11 9.77
C ASN A 56 12.01 2.40 10.26
N LEU A 57 10.69 2.36 10.45
CA LEU A 57 9.89 3.51 10.83
C LEU A 57 9.98 3.72 12.34
N ALA A 58 10.56 4.85 12.77
CA ALA A 58 10.60 5.20 14.19
C ALA A 58 9.17 5.40 14.74
N PRO A 59 8.93 5.20 16.05
CA PRO A 59 7.61 5.41 16.65
C PRO A 59 7.08 6.83 16.43
N PRO A 60 5.75 7.03 16.30
CA PRO A 60 5.17 8.36 16.08
C PRO A 60 5.67 9.41 17.08
N SER A 61 5.68 9.05 18.37
CA SER A 61 6.10 9.91 19.49
C SER A 61 7.57 10.32 19.45
N ARG A 62 8.42 9.59 18.72
CA ARG A 62 9.83 9.97 18.49
C ARG A 62 10.00 10.95 17.34
N LEU A 63 9.07 10.96 16.39
CA LEU A 63 9.10 11.83 15.23
C LEU A 63 8.39 13.16 15.48
N ASP A 64 7.35 13.13 16.30
CA ASP A 64 6.64 14.29 16.81
C ASP A 64 6.04 13.93 18.18
N THR A 65 6.34 14.72 19.21
CA THR A 65 5.93 14.42 20.60
C THR A 65 4.41 14.36 20.78
N GLU A 66 3.66 15.00 19.87
CA GLU A 66 2.20 15.05 19.92
C GLU A 66 1.55 13.95 19.05
N ALA A 67 2.32 13.28 18.21
CA ALA A 67 1.79 12.26 17.31
C ALA A 67 1.68 10.91 18.00
N THR A 68 0.56 10.23 17.76
CA THR A 68 0.25 8.90 18.30
C THR A 68 0.08 7.87 17.20
N ALA A 69 -0.12 8.29 15.95
CA ALA A 69 -0.42 7.39 14.84
C ALA A 69 0.19 7.85 13.51
N PHE A 70 0.41 6.88 12.62
CA PHE A 70 0.63 7.12 11.20
C PHE A 70 -0.69 6.90 10.46
N VAL A 71 -1.22 7.94 9.82
CA VAL A 71 -2.50 7.85 9.10
C VAL A 71 -2.25 7.93 7.60
N VAL A 72 -2.84 6.99 6.87
CA VAL A 72 -2.73 6.85 5.43
C VAL A 72 -3.95 7.48 4.76
N TRP A 73 -3.68 8.21 3.69
CA TRP A 73 -4.67 8.89 2.86
C TRP A 73 -4.48 8.51 1.40
N LEU A 74 -5.58 8.42 0.68
CA LEU A 74 -5.60 8.31 -0.77
C LEU A 74 -6.08 9.63 -1.37
N VAL A 75 -5.28 10.22 -2.25
CA VAL A 75 -5.61 11.45 -2.99
C VAL A 75 -5.78 11.09 -4.46
N THR A 76 -6.92 11.43 -5.07
CA THR A 76 -7.20 11.10 -6.47
C THR A 76 -7.40 12.39 -7.27
N GLY A 77 -6.45 12.72 -8.14
CA GLY A 77 -6.45 14.00 -8.86
C GLY A 77 -6.49 15.18 -7.88
N ASP A 78 -7.40 16.11 -8.11
CA ASP A 78 -7.60 17.31 -7.26
C ASP A 78 -8.67 17.11 -6.17
N LEU A 79 -9.12 15.87 -5.94
CA LEU A 79 -10.10 15.57 -4.90
C LEU A 79 -9.46 15.66 -3.50
N PRO A 80 -10.26 16.00 -2.46
CA PRO A 80 -9.79 15.94 -1.08
C PRO A 80 -9.21 14.57 -0.71
N ALA A 81 -8.20 14.58 0.16
CA ALA A 81 -7.61 13.37 0.71
C ALA A 81 -8.67 12.54 1.46
N VAL A 82 -8.82 11.27 1.08
CA VAL A 82 -9.73 10.33 1.75
C VAL A 82 -8.92 9.44 2.68
N ARG A 83 -9.33 9.34 3.94
CA ARG A 83 -8.66 8.48 4.93
C ARG A 83 -8.78 7.01 4.54
N ALA A 84 -7.64 6.34 4.38
CA ALA A 84 -7.58 4.92 4.13
C ALA A 84 -7.59 4.12 5.44
N GLY A 85 -6.87 4.61 6.46
CA GLY A 85 -6.74 3.98 7.77
C GLY A 85 -5.45 4.39 8.46
N ALA A 86 -5.27 4.00 9.72
CA ALA A 86 -3.99 4.08 10.40
C ALA A 86 -3.12 2.86 10.06
N LEU A 87 -1.80 3.03 9.99
CA LEU A 87 -0.90 1.89 9.93
C LEU A 87 -1.04 1.09 11.22
N ALA A 88 -1.16 -0.23 11.10
CA ALA A 88 -0.89 -1.15 12.19
C ALA A 88 0.62 -1.08 12.47
N TYR A 89 0.99 -0.30 13.49
CA TYR A 89 2.38 -0.04 13.84
C TYR A 89 2.86 -1.04 14.90
N ASP A 90 3.97 -1.70 14.60
CA ASP A 90 4.72 -2.59 15.47
C ASP A 90 5.99 -1.86 15.91
N GLU A 91 6.05 -1.51 17.20
CA GLU A 91 7.17 -0.76 17.77
C GLU A 91 8.46 -1.57 17.84
N ASP A 92 8.37 -2.86 18.17
CA ASP A 92 9.53 -3.75 18.31
C ASP A 92 10.24 -3.93 16.97
N ASN A 93 9.46 -4.09 15.90
CA ASN A 93 9.98 -4.25 14.54
C ASN A 93 10.14 -2.93 13.77
N ARG A 94 9.70 -1.80 14.34
CA ARG A 94 9.68 -0.49 13.67
C ARG A 94 9.03 -0.58 12.29
N ARG A 95 7.84 -1.16 12.25
CA ARG A 95 7.14 -1.51 11.01
C ARG A 95 5.69 -1.07 11.06
N GLY A 96 5.21 -0.42 10.00
CA GLY A 96 3.82 -0.01 9.84
C GLY A 96 3.19 -0.68 8.63
N GLN A 97 2.04 -1.32 8.80
CA GLN A 97 1.34 -2.04 7.72
C GLN A 97 -0.11 -1.59 7.57
N LEU A 98 -0.61 -1.58 6.34
CA LEU A 98 -2.03 -1.34 6.07
C LEU A 98 -2.47 -2.07 4.80
N GLU A 99 -3.64 -2.71 4.87
CA GLU A 99 -4.33 -3.28 3.71
C GLU A 99 -5.68 -2.60 3.54
N VAL A 100 -5.90 -2.02 2.36
CA VAL A 100 -7.13 -1.31 2.00
C VAL A 100 -7.51 -1.60 0.56
N SER A 101 -8.67 -1.08 0.12
CA SER A 101 -9.05 -1.10 -1.28
C SER A 101 -9.29 0.31 -1.81
N SER A 102 -8.92 0.53 -3.07
CA SER A 102 -9.19 1.77 -3.79
C SER A 102 -10.10 1.49 -4.98
N PRO A 103 -11.13 2.31 -5.23
CA PRO A 103 -11.91 2.23 -6.47
C PRO A 103 -11.14 2.81 -7.67
N SER A 104 -10.13 3.64 -7.44
CA SER A 104 -9.35 4.29 -8.49
C SER A 104 -8.10 3.49 -8.85
N SER A 105 -7.76 3.43 -10.14
CA SER A 105 -6.50 2.86 -10.62
C SER A 105 -5.33 3.84 -10.46
N ALA A 106 -5.58 5.12 -10.20
CA ALA A 106 -4.56 6.14 -10.06
C ALA A 106 -4.84 7.01 -8.84
N PHE A 107 -3.88 7.09 -7.93
CA PHE A 107 -4.00 7.85 -6.68
C PHE A 107 -2.60 8.11 -6.11
N THR A 108 -2.49 9.12 -5.26
CA THR A 108 -1.33 9.37 -4.41
C THR A 108 -1.61 8.81 -3.03
N VAL A 109 -0.68 8.01 -2.53
CA VAL A 109 -0.62 7.61 -1.11
C VAL A 109 0.10 8.71 -0.35
N LEU A 110 -0.56 9.26 0.67
CA LEU A 110 0.02 10.21 1.62
C LEU A 110 0.00 9.55 3.01
N ILE A 111 1.10 9.66 3.77
CA ILE A 111 1.16 9.22 5.17
C ILE A 111 1.48 10.43 6.04
N THR A 112 0.67 10.68 7.07
CA THR A 112 0.86 11.77 8.03
C THR A 112 1.05 11.27 9.46
N LEU A 113 1.77 12.06 10.26
CA LEU A 113 1.92 11.90 11.71
C LEU A 113 0.77 12.61 12.44
N GLU A 114 -0.20 11.87 12.95
CA GLU A 114 -1.43 12.45 13.53
C GLU A 114 -1.52 12.22 15.04
N LYS A 115 -2.21 13.13 15.73
CA LYS A 115 -2.51 13.00 17.17
C LYS A 115 -3.63 12.00 17.47
N ASP A 116 -4.51 11.80 16.49
CA ASP A 116 -5.64 10.87 16.51
C ASP A 116 -5.40 9.83 15.40
N PRO A 117 -5.65 8.52 15.61
CA PRO A 117 -5.56 7.51 14.55
C PRO A 117 -6.67 7.60 13.48
N ALA A 118 -7.74 8.36 13.72
CA ALA A 118 -8.88 8.49 12.81
C ALA A 118 -9.36 9.95 12.62
N PRO A 119 -8.47 10.91 12.29
CA PRO A 119 -8.86 12.30 12.12
C PRO A 119 -9.72 12.47 10.86
N ALA A 120 -10.56 13.51 10.83
CA ALA A 120 -11.47 13.75 9.71
C ALA A 120 -10.74 14.21 8.43
N SER A 121 -9.57 14.83 8.58
CA SER A 121 -8.72 15.32 7.49
C SER A 121 -7.25 15.26 7.92
N PRO A 122 -6.29 15.25 6.98
CA PRO A 122 -4.88 15.33 7.31
C PRO A 122 -4.59 16.65 8.04
N SER A 123 -3.89 16.58 9.16
CA SER A 123 -3.50 17.75 9.96
C SER A 123 -2.03 17.71 10.40
N GLY A 124 -1.47 16.51 10.42
CA GLY A 124 -0.10 16.22 10.78
C GLY A 124 0.92 16.49 9.69
N LYS A 125 2.19 16.35 10.07
CA LYS A 125 3.31 16.39 9.11
C LYS A 125 3.24 15.19 8.19
N GLY A 126 3.35 15.42 6.88
CA GLY A 126 3.47 14.37 5.88
C GLY A 126 4.87 13.74 5.87
N ILE A 127 4.94 12.42 6.00
CA ILE A 127 6.20 11.66 5.99
C ILE A 127 6.43 10.90 4.68
N LEU A 128 5.39 10.70 3.88
CA LEU A 128 5.45 10.04 2.58
C LEU A 128 4.37 10.61 1.66
N SER A 129 4.72 10.82 0.39
CA SER A 129 3.78 11.11 -0.69
C SER A 129 4.26 10.39 -1.95
N ALA A 130 3.47 9.44 -2.45
CA ALA A 130 3.87 8.59 -3.58
C ALA A 130 2.70 8.37 -4.54
N ALA A 131 2.92 8.68 -5.82
CA ALA A 131 1.95 8.40 -6.88
C ALA A 131 1.94 6.90 -7.22
N VAL A 132 0.74 6.33 -7.32
CA VAL A 132 0.50 4.93 -7.68
C VAL A 132 -0.43 4.90 -8.88
N VAL A 133 -0.01 4.21 -9.94
CA VAL A 133 -0.85 3.94 -11.11
C VAL A 133 -0.93 2.44 -11.30
N ALA A 134 -1.97 1.83 -10.75
CA ALA A 134 -2.22 0.41 -10.85
C ALA A 134 -2.55 0.00 -12.29
N ARG A 135 -1.94 -1.10 -12.73
CA ARG A 135 -2.24 -1.74 -14.02
C ARG A 135 -3.70 -2.22 -14.05
N LYS A 136 -4.37 -1.99 -15.18
CA LYS A 136 -5.76 -2.36 -15.44
C LYS A 136 -5.94 -3.85 -15.72
#